data_AF-A0A3R6ZLJ6-F1
#
_entry.id   AF-A0A3R6ZLJ6-F1
#
_cell.length_a   1.000
_cell.length_b   1.000
_cell.length_c   1.000
_cell.angle_alpha   90.00
_cell.angle_beta   90.00
_cell.angle_gamma   90.00
#
_symmetry.space_group_name_H-M   'P 1'
#
loop_
_entity.id
_entity.type
_entity.pdbx_description
1 polymer ?
#
loop_
_entity_poly.entity_id
_entity_poly.type
_entity_poly.pdbx_seq_one_letter_code
_entity_poly.pdbx_strand_id
1 'polypeptide(L)'
;MSGLGEKCRTQQVIVLSTSTIMKVRREDVAMEAAIVYTIKTPQVIIDMDMAKRAAAMGRVLMKKATRRNQSKINQRRYRAQQKCTTDLLNQTVIQLRTDVARMEGRLEMMKLAIPPPLRTFEPECNVANEYFRMFVYGYNLDPACAQHTTQFDFLN
;
A
#
# COMPACT_ATOMS: atom_id res chain seq x y z
N MET A 1 -103.97 0.50 25.84
CA MET A 1 -102.62 0.53 26.45
C MET A 1 -101.69 -0.38 25.65
N SER A 2 -101.20 0.05 24.48
CA SER A 2 -100.53 -0.87 23.53
C SER A 2 -99.41 -0.19 22.72
N GLY A 3 -98.61 0.70 23.33
CA GLY A 3 -97.59 1.48 22.60
C GLY A 3 -96.18 1.49 23.20
N LEU A 4 -95.99 0.91 24.39
CA LEU A 4 -94.71 0.93 25.11
C LEU A 4 -93.91 -0.38 24.97
N GLY A 5 -94.58 -1.52 24.76
CA GLY A 5 -93.94 -2.84 24.64
C GLY A 5 -93.27 -3.11 23.28
N GLU A 6 -93.79 -2.54 22.19
CA GLU A 6 -93.18 -2.66 20.86
C GLU A 6 -91.90 -1.83 20.75
N LYS A 7 -91.90 -0.58 21.24
CA LYS A 7 -90.72 0.30 21.22
C LYS A 7 -89.51 -0.31 21.96
N CYS A 8 -89.77 -1.01 23.06
CA CYS A 8 -88.72 -1.68 23.84
C CYS A 8 -88.12 -2.89 23.11
N ARG A 9 -88.94 -3.70 22.41
CA ARG A 9 -88.45 -4.83 21.60
C ARG A 9 -87.68 -4.37 20.38
N THR A 10 -88.15 -3.35 19.67
CA THR A 10 -87.45 -2.80 18.50
C THR A 10 -86.10 -2.21 18.90
N GLN A 11 -86.01 -1.49 20.02
CA GLN A 11 -84.73 -0.99 20.54
C GLN A 11 -83.78 -2.13 20.92
N GLN A 12 -84.27 -3.20 21.55
CA GLN A 12 -83.42 -4.32 21.95
C GLN A 12 -82.87 -5.10 20.75
N VAL A 13 -83.68 -5.31 19.70
CA VAL A 13 -83.24 -5.95 18.45
C VAL A 13 -82.22 -5.10 17.69
N ILE A 14 -82.40 -3.77 17.66
CA ILE A 14 -81.44 -2.84 17.05
C ILE A 14 -80.10 -2.87 17.80
N VAL A 15 -80.12 -2.87 19.13
CA VAL A 15 -78.90 -2.93 19.96
C VAL A 15 -78.16 -4.27 19.77
N LEU A 16 -78.87 -5.38 19.69
CA LEU A 16 -78.25 -6.70 19.45
C LEU A 16 -77.70 -6.84 18.03
N SER A 17 -78.42 -6.34 17.03
CA SER A 17 -77.96 -6.33 15.62
C SER A 17 -76.73 -5.44 15.46
N THR A 18 -76.75 -4.22 16.00
CA THR A 18 -75.59 -3.31 15.97
C THR A 18 -74.39 -3.87 16.72
N SER A 19 -74.58 -4.48 17.90
CA SER A 19 -73.48 -5.12 18.63
C SER A 19 -72.86 -6.29 17.86
N THR A 20 -73.68 -7.06 17.13
CA THR A 20 -73.21 -8.19 16.32
C THR A 20 -72.47 -7.71 15.08
N ILE A 21 -73.00 -6.71 14.37
CA ILE A 21 -72.36 -6.07 13.21
C ILE A 21 -71.02 -5.44 13.62
N MET A 22 -70.97 -4.76 14.76
CA MET A 22 -69.74 -4.16 15.28
C MET A 22 -68.71 -5.23 15.67
N LYS A 23 -69.14 -6.40 16.13
CA LYS A 23 -68.25 -7.52 16.47
C LYS A 23 -67.68 -8.20 15.22
N VAL A 24 -68.52 -8.53 14.24
CA VAL A 24 -68.10 -9.09 12.94
C VAL A 24 -67.14 -8.14 12.24
N ARG A 25 -67.47 -6.84 12.15
CA ARG A 25 -66.60 -5.83 11.55
C ARG A 25 -65.25 -5.67 12.28
N ARG A 26 -65.22 -5.87 13.60
CA ARG A 26 -63.98 -5.80 14.39
C ARG A 26 -63.11 -7.05 14.18
N GLU A 27 -63.72 -8.22 13.98
CA GLU A 27 -63.04 -9.47 13.63
C GLU A 27 -62.49 -9.43 12.19
N ASP A 28 -63.23 -8.88 11.23
CA ASP A 28 -62.77 -8.67 9.85
C ASP A 28 -61.57 -7.71 9.77
N VAL A 29 -61.62 -6.59 10.51
CA VAL A 29 -60.49 -5.63 10.59
C VAL A 29 -59.26 -6.25 11.26
N ALA A 30 -59.46 -7.11 12.27
CA ALA A 30 -58.36 -7.82 12.93
C ALA A 30 -57.70 -8.85 12.00
N MET A 31 -58.49 -9.55 11.19
CA MET A 31 -57.99 -10.52 10.21
C MET A 31 -57.22 -9.83 9.06
N GLU A 32 -57.73 -8.72 8.53
CA GLU A 32 -57.01 -7.92 7.51
C GLU A 32 -55.68 -7.37 8.06
N ALA A 33 -55.67 -6.89 9.31
CA ALA A 33 -54.44 -6.43 9.96
C ALA A 33 -53.42 -7.57 10.14
N ALA A 34 -53.88 -8.79 10.47
CA ALA A 34 -53.03 -9.96 10.61
C ALA A 34 -52.42 -10.39 9.25
N ILE A 35 -53.21 -10.37 8.17
CA ILE A 35 -52.73 -10.66 6.80
C ILE A 35 -51.72 -9.61 6.34
N VAL A 36 -51.97 -8.33 6.60
CA VAL A 36 -51.03 -7.26 6.28
C VAL A 36 -49.74 -7.39 7.09
N TYR A 37 -49.82 -7.79 8.36
CA TYR A 37 -48.65 -8.02 9.21
C TYR A 37 -47.82 -9.22 8.75
N THR A 38 -48.44 -10.33 8.37
CA THR A 38 -47.75 -11.53 7.88
C THR A 38 -47.12 -11.33 6.50
N ILE A 39 -47.67 -10.44 5.65
CA ILE A 39 -47.06 -10.08 4.36
C ILE A 39 -45.93 -9.05 4.53
N LYS A 40 -46.07 -8.07 5.42
CA LYS A 40 -45.06 -7.02 5.65
C LYS A 40 -43.79 -7.54 6.33
N THR A 41 -43.89 -8.56 7.17
CA THR A 41 -42.75 -9.07 7.94
C THR A 41 -41.67 -9.74 7.06
N PRO A 42 -41.99 -10.64 6.10
CA PRO A 42 -41.03 -11.13 5.11
C PRO A 42 -40.43 -10.03 4.24
N GLN A 43 -41.23 -9.04 3.81
CA GLN A 43 -40.76 -7.95 2.96
C GLN A 43 -39.66 -7.13 3.64
N VAL A 44 -39.86 -6.77 4.91
CA VAL A 44 -38.85 -6.03 5.70
C VAL A 44 -37.56 -6.83 5.86
N ILE A 45 -37.65 -8.15 6.02
CA ILE A 45 -36.46 -9.03 6.11
C ILE A 45 -35.70 -9.03 4.78
N ILE A 46 -36.41 -9.14 3.65
CA ILE A 46 -35.82 -9.09 2.30
C ILE A 46 -35.12 -7.75 2.07
N ASP A 47 -35.78 -6.64 2.40
CA ASP A 47 -35.22 -5.29 2.27
C ASP A 47 -33.98 -5.10 3.14
N MET A 48 -34.01 -5.60 4.38
CA MET A 48 -32.87 -5.57 5.30
C MET A 48 -31.68 -6.38 4.74
N ASP A 49 -31.92 -7.55 4.17
CA ASP A 49 -30.86 -8.37 3.59
C ASP A 49 -30.32 -7.78 2.28
N MET A 50 -31.16 -7.15 1.47
CA MET A 50 -30.71 -6.36 0.31
C MET A 50 -29.82 -5.18 0.76
N ALA A 51 -30.22 -4.45 1.80
CA ALA A 51 -29.43 -3.35 2.36
C ALA A 51 -28.08 -3.83 2.91
N LYS A 52 -28.05 -4.96 3.62
CA LYS A 52 -26.79 -5.58 4.09
C LYS A 52 -25.86 -5.95 2.94
N ARG A 53 -26.39 -6.54 1.85
CA ARG A 53 -25.62 -6.88 0.66
C ARG A 53 -25.09 -5.63 -0.04
N ALA A 54 -25.92 -4.60 -0.21
CA ALA A 54 -25.51 -3.31 -0.77
C ALA A 54 -24.40 -2.64 0.05
N ALA A 55 -24.54 -2.61 1.38
CA ALA A 55 -23.51 -2.08 2.28
C ALA A 55 -22.19 -2.89 2.19
N ALA A 56 -22.27 -4.22 2.09
CA ALA A 56 -21.11 -5.06 1.89
C ALA A 56 -20.40 -4.77 0.55
N MET A 57 -21.16 -4.63 -0.54
CA MET A 57 -20.62 -4.24 -1.84
C MET A 57 -19.97 -2.86 -1.82
N GLY A 58 -20.60 -1.88 -1.16
CA GLY A 58 -20.05 -0.54 -0.96
C GLY A 58 -18.69 -0.57 -0.26
N ARG A 59 -18.56 -1.36 0.82
CA ARG A 59 -17.26 -1.53 1.52
C ARG A 59 -16.19 -2.14 0.61
N VAL A 60 -16.54 -3.13 -0.19
CA VAL A 60 -15.60 -3.78 -1.12
C VAL A 60 -15.13 -2.81 -2.20
N LEU A 61 -16.05 -2.04 -2.79
CA LEU A 61 -15.74 -1.03 -3.80
C LEU A 61 -14.84 0.08 -3.24
N MET A 62 -15.15 0.59 -2.04
CA MET A 62 -14.32 1.59 -1.37
C MET A 62 -12.91 1.07 -1.11
N LYS A 63 -12.77 -0.15 -0.57
CA LYS A 63 -11.46 -0.78 -0.37
C LYS A 63 -10.69 -0.93 -1.70
N LYS A 64 -11.36 -1.30 -2.79
CA LYS A 64 -10.75 -1.40 -4.13
C LYS A 64 -10.29 -0.03 -4.64
N ALA A 65 -11.11 1.02 -4.46
CA ALA A 65 -10.77 2.39 -4.83
C ALA A 65 -9.56 2.90 -4.04
N THR A 66 -9.55 2.71 -2.71
CA THR A 66 -8.42 3.07 -1.84
C THR A 66 -7.13 2.36 -2.25
N ARG A 67 -7.18 1.04 -2.48
CA ARG A 67 -6.00 0.29 -2.95
C ARG A 67 -5.47 0.80 -4.29
N ARG A 68 -6.37 1.11 -5.24
CA ARG A 68 -5.98 1.67 -6.54
C ARG A 68 -5.32 3.04 -6.37
N ASN A 69 -5.86 3.91 -5.51
CA ASN A 69 -5.28 5.21 -5.23
C ASN A 69 -3.91 5.09 -4.57
N GLN A 70 -3.78 4.21 -3.56
CA GLN A 70 -2.52 3.97 -2.88
C GLN A 70 -1.46 3.42 -3.84
N SER A 71 -1.82 2.48 -4.71
CA SER A 71 -0.92 1.97 -5.74
C SER A 71 -0.42 3.08 -6.67
N LYS A 72 -1.30 3.98 -7.12
CA LYS A 72 -0.92 5.14 -7.94
C LYS A 72 0.06 6.06 -7.20
N ILE A 73 -0.21 6.38 -5.93
CA ILE A 73 0.66 7.23 -5.11
C ILE A 73 2.03 6.57 -4.91
N ASN A 74 2.04 5.28 -4.58
CA ASN A 74 3.27 4.52 -4.38
C ASN A 74 4.09 4.43 -5.68
N GLN A 75 3.45 4.21 -6.82
CA GLN A 75 4.13 4.20 -8.12
C GLN A 75 4.75 5.57 -8.46
N ARG A 76 4.03 6.66 -8.19
CA ARG A 76 4.57 8.02 -8.39
C ARG A 76 5.76 8.27 -7.49
N ARG A 77 5.66 7.89 -6.21
CA ARG A 77 6.75 8.02 -5.24
C ARG A 77 7.97 7.21 -5.67
N TYR A 78 7.77 5.95 -6.07
CA TYR A 78 8.83 5.08 -6.57
C TYR A 78 9.54 5.70 -7.78
N ARG A 79 8.78 6.18 -8.78
CA ARG A 79 9.36 6.85 -9.96
C ARG A 79 10.13 8.11 -9.59
N ALA A 80 9.61 8.92 -8.66
CA ALA A 80 10.28 10.14 -8.19
C ALA A 80 11.59 9.81 -7.45
N GLN A 81 11.57 8.81 -6.57
CA GLN A 81 12.77 8.33 -5.87
C GLN A 81 13.79 7.79 -6.85
N GLN A 82 13.39 6.92 -7.78
CA GLN A 82 14.27 6.37 -8.79
C GLN A 82 14.92 7.47 -9.63
N LYS A 83 14.14 8.47 -10.08
CA LYS A 83 14.67 9.62 -10.81
C LYS A 83 15.67 10.41 -9.96
N CYS A 84 15.32 10.73 -8.72
CA CYS A 84 16.19 11.47 -7.81
C CYS A 84 17.53 10.77 -7.58
N THR A 85 17.51 9.46 -7.33
CA THR A 85 18.74 8.66 -7.17
C THR A 85 19.58 8.66 -8.43
N THR A 86 18.97 8.47 -9.60
CA THR A 86 19.69 8.50 -10.89
C THR A 86 20.28 9.88 -11.16
N ASP A 87 19.53 10.95 -10.92
CA ASP A 87 19.99 12.32 -11.10
C ASP A 87 21.18 12.63 -10.19
N LEU A 88 21.13 12.22 -8.92
CA LEU A 88 22.23 12.37 -7.97
C LEU A 88 23.48 11.57 -8.41
N LEU A 89 23.30 10.33 -8.87
CA LEU A 89 24.40 9.51 -9.37
C LEU A 89 25.05 10.17 -10.59
N ASN A 90 24.26 10.66 -11.54
CA ASN A 90 24.76 11.35 -12.72
C ASN A 90 25.54 12.61 -12.35
N GLN A 91 25.03 13.42 -11.42
CA GLN A 91 25.74 14.60 -10.91
C GLN A 91 27.07 14.22 -10.27
N THR A 92 27.08 13.16 -9.46
CA THR A 92 28.30 12.66 -8.81
C THR A 92 29.33 12.22 -9.84
N VAL A 93 28.91 11.48 -10.87
CA VAL A 93 29.81 11.05 -11.96
C VAL A 93 30.39 12.25 -12.71
N ILE A 94 29.57 13.26 -13.01
CA ILE A 94 30.04 14.49 -13.67
C ILE A 94 31.09 15.19 -12.79
N GLN A 95 30.79 15.37 -11.50
CA GLN A 95 31.70 16.01 -10.56
C GLN A 95 33.04 15.25 -10.47
N LEU A 96 32.99 13.93 -10.33
CA LEU A 96 34.20 13.09 -10.29
C LEU A 96 35.02 13.20 -11.57
N ARG A 97 34.38 13.23 -12.75
CA ARG A 97 35.11 13.44 -14.02
C ARG A 97 35.82 14.79 -14.06
N THR A 98 35.16 15.85 -13.60
CA THR A 98 35.78 17.17 -13.50
C THR A 98 36.95 17.18 -12.52
N ASP A 99 36.81 16.51 -11.37
CA ASP A 99 37.87 16.42 -10.39
C ASP A 99 39.06 15.61 -10.87
N VAL A 100 38.82 14.48 -11.56
CA VAL A 100 39.89 13.69 -12.19
C VAL A 100 40.64 14.53 -13.22
N ALA A 101 39.93 15.16 -14.16
CA ALA A 101 40.58 16.01 -15.17
C ALA A 101 41.39 17.15 -14.55
N ARG A 102 40.87 17.75 -13.46
CA ARG A 102 41.59 18.78 -12.70
C ARG A 102 42.85 18.23 -12.03
N MET A 103 42.78 17.06 -11.42
CA MET A 103 43.94 16.43 -10.75
C MET A 103 44.99 15.98 -11.76
N GLU A 104 44.58 15.42 -12.89
CA GLU A 104 45.47 15.08 -14.01
C GLU A 104 46.17 16.32 -14.54
N GLY A 105 45.45 17.42 -14.79
CA GLY A 105 46.06 18.68 -15.22
C GLY A 105 47.09 19.23 -14.22
N ARG A 106 46.81 19.12 -12.91
CA ARG A 106 47.77 19.52 -11.86
C ARG A 106 49.00 18.61 -11.85
N LEU A 107 48.82 17.31 -12.05
CA LEU A 107 49.90 16.35 -12.11
C LEU A 107 50.84 16.66 -13.29
N GLU A 108 50.29 16.93 -14.47
CA GLU A 108 51.08 17.30 -15.65
C GLU A 108 51.84 18.62 -15.44
N MET A 109 51.22 19.63 -14.82
CA MET A 109 51.92 20.87 -14.46
C MET A 109 53.06 20.63 -13.47
N MET A 110 52.88 19.75 -12.48
CA MET A 110 53.94 19.38 -11.54
C MET A 110 55.08 18.65 -12.25
N LYS A 111 54.79 17.72 -13.17
CA LYS A 111 55.81 17.04 -13.97
C LYS A 111 56.65 18.03 -14.79
N LEU A 112 56.04 19.10 -15.30
CA LEU A 112 56.76 20.15 -16.05
C LEU A 112 57.54 21.11 -15.15
N ALA A 113 57.06 21.38 -13.94
CA ALA A 113 57.70 22.28 -12.99
C ALA A 113 58.88 21.65 -12.24
N ILE A 114 58.89 20.32 -12.12
CA ILE A 114 60.00 19.57 -11.52
C ILE A 114 61.11 19.45 -12.58
N PRO A 115 62.35 19.89 -12.29
CA PRO A 115 63.50 19.68 -13.18
C PRO A 115 63.67 18.19 -13.54
N PRO A 116 64.27 17.84 -14.69
CA PRO A 116 64.48 16.45 -15.12
C PRO A 116 65.07 15.59 -13.99
N PRO A 117 64.62 14.33 -13.84
CA PRO A 117 64.10 13.82 -12.58
C PRO A 117 65.17 13.79 -11.50
N LEU A 118 64.96 14.57 -10.44
CA LEU A 118 65.41 14.17 -9.12
C LEU A 118 64.92 12.73 -8.90
N ARG A 119 65.84 11.81 -8.57
CA ARG A 119 65.51 10.40 -8.28
C ARG A 119 64.24 10.34 -7.44
N THR A 120 63.16 9.85 -8.03
CA THR A 120 61.96 9.49 -7.28
C THR A 120 62.28 8.17 -6.59
N PHE A 121 62.13 8.10 -5.26
CA PHE A 121 62.22 6.83 -4.53
C PHE A 121 60.97 5.95 -4.74
N GLU A 122 60.26 6.17 -5.85
CA GLU A 122 58.99 5.52 -6.16
C GLU A 122 59.16 4.00 -6.35
N PRO A 123 60.20 3.51 -7.06
CA PRO A 123 60.49 2.07 -7.12
C PRO A 123 60.73 1.45 -5.73
N GLU A 124 61.52 2.12 -4.88
CA GLU A 124 61.86 1.64 -3.55
C GLU A 124 60.64 1.66 -2.61
N CYS A 125 59.81 2.70 -2.70
CA CYS A 125 58.55 2.80 -1.97
C CYS A 125 57.56 1.72 -2.41
N ASN A 126 57.48 1.41 -3.70
CA ASN A 126 56.61 0.34 -4.22
C ASN A 126 57.06 -1.03 -3.69
N VAL A 127 58.37 -1.29 -3.67
CA VAL A 127 58.93 -2.51 -3.08
C VAL A 127 58.63 -2.61 -1.60
N ALA A 128 58.84 -1.52 -0.84
CA ALA A 128 58.53 -1.49 0.58
C ALA A 128 57.03 -1.73 0.85
N ASN A 129 56.14 -1.13 0.05
CA ASN A 129 54.70 -1.30 0.18
C ASN A 129 54.27 -2.75 -0.06
N GLU A 130 54.76 -3.42 -1.11
CA GLU A 130 54.42 -4.83 -1.33
C GLU A 130 55.00 -5.74 -0.26
N TYR A 131 56.21 -5.46 0.21
CA TYR A 131 56.77 -6.16 1.36
C TYR A 131 55.86 -6.04 2.60
N PHE A 132 55.43 -4.82 2.94
CA PHE A 132 54.51 -4.61 4.07
C PHE A 132 53.14 -5.27 3.85
N ARG A 133 52.62 -5.29 2.61
CA ARG A 133 51.37 -5.99 2.29
C ARG A 133 51.51 -7.50 2.51
N MET A 134 52.58 -8.11 2.02
CA MET A 134 52.83 -9.53 2.26
C MET A 134 53.09 -9.85 3.73
N PHE A 135 53.72 -8.95 4.47
CA PHE A 135 53.91 -9.11 5.92
C PHE A 135 52.59 -9.08 6.69
N VAL A 136 51.69 -8.14 6.37
CA VAL A 136 50.40 -7.97 7.06
C VAL A 136 49.42 -9.07 6.68
N TYR A 137 49.30 -9.38 5.39
CA TYR A 137 48.26 -10.27 4.87
C TYR A 137 48.75 -11.71 4.63
N GLY A 138 50.05 -11.95 4.76
CA GLY A 138 50.67 -13.22 4.43
C GLY A 138 50.88 -13.43 2.94
N TYR A 139 51.72 -14.41 2.62
CA TYR A 139 51.87 -14.92 1.26
C TYR A 139 50.68 -15.83 0.93
N ASN A 140 49.99 -15.53 -0.16
CA ASN A 140 48.87 -16.33 -0.62
C ASN A 140 49.42 -17.56 -1.33
N LEU A 141 49.03 -18.77 -0.87
CA LEU A 141 49.56 -20.04 -1.38
C LEU A 141 48.76 -20.60 -2.56
N ASP A 142 47.61 -20.01 -2.90
CA ASP A 142 46.76 -20.49 -3.99
C ASP A 142 47.27 -19.98 -5.35
N PRO A 143 47.83 -20.84 -6.21
CA PRO A 143 48.38 -20.43 -7.51
C PRO A 143 47.32 -19.92 -8.48
N ALA A 144 46.03 -20.20 -8.26
CA ALA A 144 44.93 -19.70 -9.08
C ALA A 144 44.51 -18.28 -8.68
N CYS A 145 44.98 -17.77 -7.53
CA CYS A 145 44.67 -16.43 -7.07
C CYS A 145 45.56 -15.40 -7.79
N ALA A 146 44.95 -14.34 -8.32
CA ALA A 146 45.70 -13.24 -8.93
C ALA A 146 46.75 -12.62 -7.99
N GLN A 147 46.47 -12.61 -6.68
CA GLN A 147 47.41 -12.13 -5.66
C GLN A 147 48.65 -13.01 -5.54
N HIS A 148 48.52 -14.34 -5.67
CA HIS A 148 49.67 -15.24 -5.64
C HIS A 148 50.62 -14.93 -6.80
N THR A 149 50.09 -14.73 -8.02
CA THR A 149 50.93 -14.35 -9.18
C THR A 149 51.68 -13.06 -8.93
N THR A 150 51.01 -12.02 -8.40
CA THR A 150 51.67 -10.73 -8.14
C THR A 150 52.73 -10.82 -7.04
N GLN A 151 52.48 -11.62 -5.99
CA GLN A 151 53.43 -11.83 -4.89
C GLN A 151 54.62 -12.71 -5.31
N PHE A 152 54.38 -13.72 -6.15
CA PHE A 152 55.44 -14.56 -6.71
C PHE A 152 56.37 -13.75 -7.61
N ASP A 153 55.82 -12.92 -8.50
CA ASP A 153 56.59 -12.04 -9.38
C ASP A 153 57.37 -10.97 -8.59
N PHE A 154 56.90 -10.58 -7.39
CA PHE A 154 57.62 -9.67 -6.51
C PHE A 154 58.85 -10.33 -5.83
N LEU A 155 58.79 -11.64 -5.57
CA LEU A 155 59.84 -12.37 -4.85
C LEU A 155 60.94 -12.94 -5.76
N ASN A 156 60.72 -13.02 -7.08
CA ASN A 156 61.66 -13.56 -8.08
C ASN A 156 62.23 -12.47 -8.98
#